data_AF-A0A3S5BNV4-F1
#
_entry.id   AF-A0A3S5BNV4-F1
#
_cell.length_a   1.000
_cell.length_b   1.000
_cell.length_c   1.000
_cell.angle_alpha   90.00
_cell.angle_beta   90.00
_cell.angle_gamma   90.00
#
_symmetry.space_group_name_H-M   'P 1'
#
loop_
_entity.id
_entity.type
_entity.pdbx_description
1 polymer ?
#
loop_
_entity_poly.entity_id
_entity_poly.type
_entity_poly.pdbx_seq_one_letter_code
_entity_poly.pdbx_strand_id
1 'polypeptide(L)'
;MLFSSSARIDRPVCQHVRMYAKPFSAQQRVSFGILLPHISSFLGKMSTSLCRQNLHDECEVALSQQINLELDSGYTFFALASQFARDDIALPGAARFFRMAFHEENEHAEKLMDYLLLRGEKCLG
;
A
#
# COMPACT_ATOMS: atom_id res chain seq x y z
N MET A 1 -17.04 -24.08 37.89
CA MET A 1 -16.68 -23.18 39.02
C MET A 1 -15.16 -23.05 39.04
N LEU A 2 -14.49 -21.94 39.29
CA LEU A 2 -14.77 -20.49 39.34
C LEU A 2 -13.36 -19.87 39.31
N PHE A 3 -13.25 -18.69 38.68
CA PHE A 3 -12.05 -17.88 38.57
C PHE A 3 -11.47 -17.45 39.94
N SER A 4 -10.15 -17.35 40.04
CA SER A 4 -9.35 -16.19 40.52
C SER A 4 -7.93 -16.69 40.83
N SER A 5 -6.86 -16.20 40.20
CA SER A 5 -6.30 -14.89 40.54
C SER A 5 -5.38 -14.36 39.42
N SER A 6 -5.78 -13.22 38.85
CA SER A 6 -4.93 -12.08 38.57
C SER A 6 -3.60 -12.30 37.81
N ALA A 7 -3.68 -12.71 36.55
CA ALA A 7 -2.80 -12.16 35.52
C ALA A 7 -3.65 -11.23 34.67
N ARG A 8 -3.44 -9.94 34.90
CA ARG A 8 -4.06 -8.84 34.19
C ARG A 8 -3.82 -9.07 32.69
N ILE A 9 -4.88 -9.41 31.96
CA ILE A 9 -4.92 -9.34 30.50
C ILE A 9 -4.94 -7.83 30.17
N ASP A 10 -3.83 -7.16 30.45
CA ASP A 10 -3.57 -5.82 29.96
C ASP A 10 -3.43 -5.98 28.45
N ARG A 11 -4.44 -5.48 27.74
CA ARG A 11 -4.42 -5.39 26.28
C ARG A 11 -3.15 -4.67 25.84
N PRO A 12 -2.45 -5.22 24.83
CA PRO A 12 -2.17 -4.37 23.67
C PRO A 12 -2.44 -5.08 22.33
N VAL A 13 -3.16 -6.21 22.31
CA VAL A 13 -3.35 -7.01 21.10
C VAL A 13 -4.17 -6.28 20.01
N CYS A 14 -5.02 -5.32 20.37
CA CYS A 14 -5.76 -4.47 19.40
C CYS A 14 -5.16 -3.07 19.18
N GLN A 15 -4.19 -2.62 19.98
CA GLN A 15 -3.59 -1.28 19.80
C GLN A 15 -2.36 -1.30 18.89
N HIS A 16 -1.70 -2.45 18.71
CA HIS A 16 -0.54 -2.55 17.83
C HIS A 16 -0.86 -2.71 16.34
N VAL A 17 -2.05 -3.21 15.95
CA VAL A 17 -2.46 -3.15 14.53
C VAL A 17 -2.96 -1.74 14.18
N ARG A 18 -3.51 -1.00 15.15
CA ARG A 18 -3.88 0.42 14.99
C ARG A 18 -2.66 1.36 14.85
N MET A 19 -1.46 0.88 15.15
CA MET A 19 -0.20 1.61 14.90
C MET A 19 0.29 1.50 13.45
N TYR A 20 -0.15 0.48 12.70
CA TYR A 20 0.21 0.29 11.29
C TYR A 20 -0.84 0.85 10.31
N ALA A 21 -2.10 1.01 10.73
CA ALA A 21 -3.08 1.83 10.03
C ALA A 21 -2.87 3.33 10.35
N LYS A 22 -1.67 3.86 10.07
CA LYS A 22 -1.54 5.30 9.87
C LYS A 22 -2.01 5.59 8.46
N PRO A 23 -2.86 6.60 8.23
CA PRO A 23 -3.12 7.04 6.87
C PRO A 23 -1.78 7.39 6.24
N PHE A 24 -1.44 6.71 5.15
CA PHE A 24 -0.37 7.07 4.23
C PHE A 24 -0.76 8.39 3.54
N SER A 25 -0.89 9.47 4.30
CA SER A 25 -1.36 10.75 3.77
C SER A 25 -0.61 11.94 4.36
N ALA A 26 0.49 11.73 5.10
CA ALA A 26 1.12 12.84 5.82
C ALA A 26 2.64 12.95 5.77
N GLN A 27 3.44 11.97 5.33
CA GLN A 27 4.89 12.07 5.56
C GLN A 27 5.78 11.30 4.59
N GLN A 28 5.74 11.67 3.31
CA GLN A 28 6.95 11.58 2.46
C GLN A 28 6.96 12.65 1.36
N ARG A 29 6.66 13.90 1.72
CA ARG A 29 6.95 15.05 0.85
C ARG A 29 8.42 15.42 1.03
N VAL A 30 9.31 14.76 0.28
CA VAL A 30 10.70 15.22 0.14
C VAL A 30 10.62 16.64 -0.44
N SER A 31 10.85 17.63 0.41
CA SER A 31 10.74 19.04 0.03
C SER A 31 11.98 19.43 -0.78
N PHE A 32 11.98 19.12 -2.07
CA PHE A 32 12.94 19.66 -3.04
C PHE A 32 12.46 21.05 -3.51
N GLY A 33 12.33 21.99 -2.58
CA GLY A 33 12.00 23.37 -2.88
C GLY A 33 13.13 24.26 -2.43
N ILE A 34 13.98 24.71 -3.36
CA ILE A 34 14.75 25.98 -3.31
C ILE A 34 15.48 26.32 -4.64
N LEU A 35 15.45 25.50 -5.70
CA LEU A 35 16.02 25.95 -6.98
C LEU A 35 15.12 25.66 -8.19
N LEU A 36 14.78 26.75 -8.91
CA LEU A 36 14.23 26.85 -10.28
C LEU A 36 12.75 27.31 -10.40
N PRO A 37 12.43 28.59 -10.10
CA PRO A 37 11.13 29.18 -10.46
C PRO A 37 10.96 29.43 -11.98
N HIS A 38 11.94 29.09 -12.83
CA HIS A 38 11.90 29.35 -14.28
C HIS A 38 11.61 28.10 -15.15
N ILE A 39 11.53 26.90 -14.57
CA ILE A 39 11.20 25.67 -15.34
C ILE A 39 9.70 25.33 -15.27
N SER A 40 8.96 25.93 -14.33
CA SER A 40 7.54 25.62 -14.09
C SER A 40 6.63 25.87 -15.28
N SER A 41 6.99 26.78 -16.20
CA SER A 41 6.19 27.13 -17.38
C SER A 41 6.46 26.23 -18.60
N PHE A 42 7.52 25.42 -18.59
CA PHE A 42 7.85 24.49 -19.68
C PHE A 42 7.27 23.07 -19.47
N LEU A 43 6.96 22.71 -18.23
CA LEU A 43 6.28 21.46 -17.83
C LEU A 43 4.74 21.54 -17.92
N GLY A 44 4.18 22.57 -18.56
CA GLY A 44 2.75 22.88 -18.56
C GLY A 44 1.88 22.10 -19.57
N LYS A 45 2.43 21.10 -20.28
CA LYS A 45 1.68 20.21 -21.18
C LYS A 45 2.40 18.87 -21.28
N MET A 46 2.13 17.94 -20.36
CA MET A 46 2.43 16.55 -20.66
C MET A 46 1.45 16.13 -21.76
N SER A 47 1.93 15.95 -23.00
CA SER A 47 1.09 15.42 -24.06
C SER A 47 0.53 14.08 -23.60
N THR A 48 -0.78 13.89 -23.74
CA THR A 48 -1.42 12.58 -23.59
C THR A 48 -0.67 11.56 -24.45
N SER A 49 -0.44 10.36 -23.92
CA SER A 49 0.25 9.34 -24.71
C SER A 49 -0.47 9.07 -26.02
N LEU A 50 0.30 8.78 -27.06
CA LEU A 50 -0.22 8.45 -28.39
C LEU A 50 -1.10 7.19 -28.38
N CYS A 51 -0.94 6.30 -27.38
CA CYS A 51 -1.75 5.09 -27.23
C CYS A 51 -2.97 5.26 -26.30
N ARG A 52 -3.20 6.43 -25.69
CA ARG A 52 -4.40 6.65 -24.87
C ARG A 52 -5.64 6.68 -25.76
N GLN A 53 -6.51 5.70 -25.58
CA GLN A 53 -7.81 5.61 -26.25
C GLN A 53 -8.87 5.12 -25.26
N ASN A 54 -10.02 5.79 -25.17
CA ASN A 54 -11.19 5.35 -24.39
C ASN A 54 -10.91 5.00 -22.91
N LEU A 55 -10.06 5.78 -22.22
CA LEU A 55 -9.88 5.70 -20.78
C LEU A 55 -10.31 7.05 -20.18
N HIS A 56 -11.35 7.03 -19.35
CA HIS A 56 -11.83 8.24 -18.68
C HIS A 56 -10.88 8.62 -17.53
N ASP A 57 -10.69 9.91 -17.31
CA ASP A 57 -9.75 10.42 -16.30
C ASP A 57 -10.11 9.91 -14.89
N GLU A 58 -11.39 9.77 -14.56
CA GLU A 58 -11.83 9.19 -13.28
C GLU A 58 -11.40 7.72 -13.11
N CYS A 59 -11.39 6.95 -14.20
CA CYS A 59 -10.96 5.56 -14.16
C CYS A 59 -9.46 5.45 -13.94
N GLU A 60 -8.68 6.34 -14.55
CA GLU A 60 -7.23 6.42 -14.31
C GLU A 60 -6.92 6.72 -12.85
N VAL A 61 -7.60 7.71 -12.27
CA VAL A 61 -7.46 8.05 -10.85
C VAL A 61 -7.87 6.88 -9.96
N ALA A 62 -8.99 6.21 -10.25
CA ALA A 62 -9.45 5.06 -9.49
C ALA A 62 -8.48 3.87 -9.57
N LEU A 63 -7.89 3.61 -10.74
CA LEU A 63 -6.88 2.56 -10.93
C LEU A 63 -5.59 2.87 -10.17
N SER A 64 -5.13 4.12 -10.20
CA SER A 64 -3.98 4.56 -9.40
C SER A 64 -4.23 4.42 -7.90
N GLN A 65 -5.44 4.78 -7.45
CA GLN A 65 -5.85 4.56 -6.06
C GLN A 65 -5.89 3.07 -5.70
N GLN A 66 -6.41 2.21 -6.59
CA GLN A 66 -6.45 0.78 -6.35
C GLN A 66 -5.04 0.18 -6.23
N ILE A 67 -4.10 0.57 -7.08
CA ILE A 67 -2.70 0.15 -6.99
C ILE A 67 -2.12 0.46 -5.61
N ASN A 68 -2.39 1.66 -5.08
CA ASN A 68 -1.93 2.02 -3.74
C ASN A 68 -2.59 1.16 -2.64
N LEU A 69 -3.86 0.81 -2.80
CA LEU A 69 -4.57 -0.06 -1.86
C LEU A 69 -4.03 -1.50 -1.87
N GLU A 70 -3.70 -2.05 -3.04
CA GLU A 70 -3.11 -3.39 -3.14
C GLU A 70 -1.72 -3.42 -2.49
N LEU A 71 -0.89 -2.40 -2.72
CA LEU A 71 0.43 -2.29 -2.11
C LEU A 71 0.37 -2.11 -0.58
N ASP A 72 -0.57 -1.30 -0.07
CA ASP A 72 -0.78 -1.11 1.37
C ASP A 72 -1.29 -2.40 2.05
N SER A 73 -2.22 -3.10 1.38
CA SER A 73 -2.71 -4.40 1.82
C SER A 73 -1.58 -5.43 1.84
N GLY A 74 -0.76 -5.47 0.80
CA GLY A 74 0.46 -6.27 0.74
C GLY A 74 1.38 -5.98 1.94
N TYR A 75 1.74 -4.72 2.16
CA TYR A 75 2.58 -4.34 3.30
C TYR A 75 2.01 -4.82 4.65
N THR A 76 0.70 -4.69 4.83
CA THR A 76 -0.02 -5.18 6.01
C THR A 76 0.07 -6.70 6.15
N PHE A 77 -0.17 -7.46 5.08
CA PHE A 77 -0.05 -8.92 5.10
C PHE A 77 1.38 -9.39 5.34
N PHE A 78 2.38 -8.67 4.82
CA PHE A 78 3.77 -8.98 5.12
C PHE A 78 4.08 -8.79 6.60
N ALA A 79 3.65 -7.67 7.19
CA ALA A 79 3.81 -7.42 8.61
C ALA A 79 3.14 -8.52 9.47
N LEU A 80 1.92 -8.93 9.13
CA LEU A 80 1.22 -10.02 9.80
C LEU A 80 1.97 -11.35 9.67
N ALA A 81 2.44 -11.70 8.48
CA ALA A 81 3.23 -12.91 8.25
C ALA A 81 4.47 -12.94 9.15
N SER A 82 5.19 -11.82 9.26
CA SER A 82 6.35 -11.69 10.15
C SER A 82 5.99 -11.83 11.62
N GLN A 83 4.86 -11.29 12.08
CA GLN A 83 4.45 -11.45 13.48
C GLN A 83 4.13 -12.90 13.82
N PHE A 84 3.36 -13.60 12.99
CA PHE A 84 3.01 -15.00 13.25
C PHE A 84 4.19 -15.97 13.10
N ALA A 85 5.26 -15.56 12.41
CA ALA A 85 6.50 -16.33 12.27
C ALA A 85 7.46 -16.20 13.46
N ARG A 86 7.22 -15.28 14.41
CA ARG A 86 8.06 -15.14 15.60
C ARG A 86 8.00 -16.39 16.46
N ASP A 87 9.08 -16.66 17.19
CA ASP A 87 9.24 -17.81 18.07
C ASP A 87 8.29 -17.80 19.28
N ASP A 88 7.85 -16.62 19.72
CA ASP A 88 6.90 -16.45 20.84
C ASP A 88 5.44 -16.70 20.46
N ILE A 89 5.06 -16.52 19.19
CA ILE A 89 3.72 -16.82 18.65
C ILE A 89 3.70 -18.19 17.97
N ALA A 90 4.73 -18.49 17.17
CA ALA A 90 4.98 -19.77 16.51
C ALA A 90 3.77 -20.38 15.79
N LEU A 91 3.07 -19.58 14.96
CA LEU A 91 1.94 -20.03 14.13
C LEU A 91 2.34 -20.10 12.65
N PRO A 92 3.11 -21.12 12.22
CA PRO A 92 3.68 -21.18 10.87
C PRO A 92 2.61 -21.30 9.76
N GLY A 93 1.45 -21.89 10.05
CA GLY A 93 0.34 -21.96 9.11
C GLY A 93 -0.25 -20.58 8.79
N ALA A 94 -0.46 -19.75 9.82
CA ALA A 94 -0.92 -18.37 9.67
C ALA A 94 0.15 -17.51 8.98
N ALA A 95 1.42 -17.65 9.38
CA ALA A 95 2.53 -16.96 8.72
C ALA A 95 2.60 -17.28 7.22
N ARG A 96 2.49 -18.56 6.85
CA ARG A 96 2.46 -18.99 5.43
C ARG A 96 1.27 -18.42 4.69
N PHE A 97 0.08 -18.44 5.29
CA PHE A 97 -1.13 -17.89 4.69
C PHE A 97 -0.97 -16.41 4.35
N PHE A 98 -0.57 -15.58 5.32
CA PHE A 98 -0.36 -14.15 5.08
C PHE A 98 0.81 -13.87 4.14
N ARG A 99 1.83 -14.74 4.11
CA ARG A 99 2.91 -14.61 3.13
C ARG A 99 2.43 -14.86 1.71
N MET A 100 1.52 -15.82 1.50
CA MET A 100 0.89 -16.05 0.20
C MET A 100 -0.01 -14.87 -0.19
N ALA A 101 -0.84 -14.38 0.72
CA ALA A 101 -1.69 -13.20 0.48
C ALA A 101 -0.86 -11.97 0.09
N PHE A 102 0.27 -11.71 0.76
CA PHE A 102 1.21 -10.66 0.36
C PHE A 102 1.68 -10.79 -1.09
N HIS A 103 2.02 -12.00 -1.54
CA HIS A 103 2.47 -12.20 -2.92
C HIS A 103 1.34 -11.99 -3.92
N GLU A 104 0.13 -12.44 -3.59
CA GLU A 104 -1.07 -12.25 -4.41
C GLU A 104 -1.39 -10.76 -4.61
N GLU A 105 -1.39 -9.95 -3.55
CA GLU A 105 -1.68 -8.52 -3.69
C GLU A 105 -0.58 -7.74 -4.46
N ASN A 106 0.69 -8.14 -4.35
CA ASN A 106 1.72 -7.54 -5.20
C ASN A 106 1.53 -7.91 -6.67
N GLU A 107 1.11 -9.15 -6.97
CA GLU A 107 0.78 -9.55 -8.33
C GLU A 107 -0.44 -8.77 -8.86
N HIS A 108 -1.43 -8.48 -8.00
CA HIS A 108 -2.55 -7.60 -8.34
C HIS A 108 -2.08 -6.17 -8.66
N ALA A 109 -1.21 -5.59 -7.82
CA ALA A 109 -0.65 -4.26 -8.04
C ALA A 109 0.14 -4.19 -9.37
N GLU A 110 0.99 -5.17 -9.64
CA GLU A 110 1.77 -5.26 -10.89
C GLU A 110 0.87 -5.33 -12.13
N LYS A 111 -0.17 -6.18 -12.10
CA LYS A 111 -1.14 -6.28 -13.22
C LYS A 111 -1.85 -4.96 -13.49
N LEU A 112 -2.23 -4.22 -12.44
CA LEU A 112 -2.89 -2.92 -12.59
C LEU A 112 -1.93 -1.86 -13.12
N MET A 113 -0.67 -1.87 -12.68
CA MET A 113 0.38 -0.99 -13.24
C MET A 113 0.61 -1.29 -14.72
N ASP A 114 0.78 -2.56 -15.10
CA ASP A 114 0.96 -2.97 -16.48
C ASP A 114 -0.22 -2.56 -17.35
N TYR A 115 -1.45 -2.65 -16.82
CA TYR A 115 -2.64 -2.19 -17.51
C TYR A 115 -2.62 -0.67 -17.76
N LEU A 116 -2.25 0.14 -16.76
CA LEU A 116 -2.12 1.59 -16.94
C LEU A 116 -1.06 1.95 -17.99
N LEU A 117 0.10 1.29 -17.93
CA LEU A 117 1.18 1.47 -18.91
C LEU A 117 0.73 1.09 -20.33
N LEU A 118 0.00 -0.02 -20.47
CA LEU A 118 -0.56 -0.46 -21.75
C LEU A 118 -1.52 0.58 -22.34
N ARG A 119 -2.30 1.26 -21.49
CA ARG A 119 -3.25 2.31 -21.91
C ARG A 119 -2.59 3.66 -22.17
N GLY A 120 -1.27 3.75 -22.03
CA GLY A 120 -0.50 4.97 -22.28
C GLY A 120 -0.43 5.92 -21.10
N GLU A 121 -0.87 5.48 -19.92
CA GLU A 121 -0.77 6.28 -18.73
C GLU A 121 0.52 6.06 -17.99
N LYS A 122 0.90 7.10 -17.25
CA LYS A 122 2.04 7.03 -16.37
C LYS A 122 1.54 6.51 -15.04
N CYS A 123 2.21 5.49 -14.51
CA CYS A 123 2.06 5.14 -13.11
C CYS A 123 2.63 6.31 -12.29
N LEU A 124 1.77 7.22 -11.84
CA LEU A 124 2.15 8.34 -10.99
C LEU A 124 1.28 8.35 -9.73
N GLY A 125 1.98 8.38 -8.59
CA GLY A 125 1.42 8.50 -7.24
C GLY A 125 1.25 9.94 -6.78
#